data_AF-A0AAQ3KD48-F1
#
_entry.id   AF-A0AAQ3KD48-F1
#
_cell.length_a   1.000
_cell.length_b   1.000
_cell.length_c   1.000
_cell.angle_alpha   90.00
_cell.angle_beta   90.00
_cell.angle_gamma   90.00
#
_symmetry.space_group_name_H-M   'P 1'
#
loop_
_entity.id
_entity.type
_entity.pdbx_description
1 polymer ?
#
loop_
_entity_poly.entity_id
_entity_poly.type
_entity_poly.pdbx_seq_one_letter_code
_entity_poly.pdbx_strand_id
1 'polypeptide(L)'
;MHGAERYQHKNTGASVGLIKKVSELSTLCDIKACIIVYGPKEPKPVVWPFGSEAHRVLTQFIAKLRELRILLLAQFIAKLHVLAQFIAKFIDKKMMNQEGFMRQHIAKLREHVGKHERENRELESSLLLREGLVRKNIPTVSIEEATSLCWLIDTKLKLVYDRTA
;
A
#
# COMPACT_ATOMS: atom_id res chain seq x y z
N MET A 1 -31.64 18.11 54.65
CA MET A 1 -30.84 18.85 55.64
C MET A 1 -30.32 17.86 56.67
N HIS A 2 -29.04 17.47 56.59
CA HIS A 2 -28.18 16.88 57.64
C HIS A 2 -26.93 16.36 56.94
N GLY A 3 -25.77 16.98 57.21
CA GLY A 3 -24.49 16.58 56.61
C GLY A 3 -23.56 17.72 56.20
N ALA A 4 -23.59 18.85 56.90
CA ALA A 4 -22.61 19.94 56.71
C ALA A 4 -21.49 19.92 57.78
N GLU A 5 -21.48 18.95 58.69
CA GLU A 5 -20.57 18.92 59.84
C GLU A 5 -19.74 17.64 59.85
N ARG A 6 -18.67 17.64 59.05
CA ARG A 6 -17.36 17.04 59.37
C ARG A 6 -16.37 17.31 58.23
N TYR A 7 -15.92 18.56 58.11
CA TYR A 7 -14.74 18.92 57.31
C TYR A 7 -13.86 19.93 58.06
N GLN A 8 -13.45 19.56 59.27
CA GLN A 8 -12.32 20.19 59.93
C GLN A 8 -11.21 19.16 60.12
N HIS A 9 -10.36 19.04 59.10
CA HIS A 9 -8.99 18.59 59.32
C HIS A 9 -8.07 19.25 58.27
N LYS A 10 -7.56 20.43 58.62
CA LYS A 10 -6.43 21.15 58.00
C LYS A 10 -6.57 21.60 56.53
N ASN A 11 -7.62 22.36 56.21
CA ASN A 11 -7.71 23.08 54.92
C ASN A 11 -7.44 24.58 55.11
N THR A 12 -6.65 25.17 54.22
CA THR A 12 -6.52 26.64 54.11
C THR A 12 -7.86 27.28 53.71
N GLY A 13 -8.23 28.43 54.29
CA GLY A 13 -9.54 29.07 54.05
C GLY A 13 -9.87 29.34 52.57
N ALA A 14 -8.85 29.46 51.71
CA ALA A 14 -8.99 29.64 50.27
C ALA A 14 -9.57 28.40 49.55
N SER A 15 -9.15 27.18 49.91
CA SER A 15 -9.64 25.95 49.26
C SER A 15 -11.09 25.65 49.62
N VAL A 16 -11.50 25.98 50.84
CA VAL A 16 -12.89 25.88 51.31
C VAL A 16 -13.80 26.82 50.50
N GLY A 17 -13.38 28.06 50.30
CA GLY A 17 -14.15 29.03 49.49
C GLY A 17 -14.32 28.59 48.03
N LEU A 18 -13.28 28.00 47.43
CA LEU A 18 -13.33 27.49 46.05
C LEU A 18 -14.28 26.30 45.93
N ILE A 19 -14.20 25.34 46.86
CA ILE A 19 -15.08 24.16 46.86
C ILE A 19 -16.56 24.59 46.98
N LYS A 20 -16.86 25.57 47.84
CA LYS A 20 -18.22 26.09 47.98
C LYS A 20 -18.76 26.68 46.67
N LYS A 21 -17.96 27.51 45.99
CA LYS A 21 -18.33 28.09 44.68
C LYS A 21 -18.56 27.02 43.62
N VAL A 22 -17.70 26.00 43.55
CA VAL A 22 -17.84 24.89 42.60
C VAL A 22 -19.10 24.05 42.92
N SER A 23 -19.41 23.84 44.19
CA SER A 23 -20.65 23.17 44.61
C SER A 23 -21.89 23.95 44.21
N GLU A 24 -21.93 25.27 44.46
CA GLU A 24 -23.03 26.14 44.06
C GLU A 24 -23.23 26.14 42.54
N LEU A 25 -22.14 26.25 41.76
CA LEU A 25 -22.19 26.17 40.29
C LEU A 25 -22.66 24.79 39.79
N SER A 26 -22.16 23.71 40.40
CA SER A 26 -22.59 22.35 40.07
C SER A 26 -24.10 22.17 40.26
N THR A 27 -24.64 22.72 41.35
CA THR A 27 -26.08 22.71 41.62
C THR A 27 -26.86 23.63 40.68
N LEU A 28 -26.40 24.87 40.49
CA LEU A 28 -27.12 25.87 39.69
C LEU A 28 -27.18 25.50 38.20
N CYS A 29 -26.11 24.91 37.68
CA CYS A 29 -26.03 24.51 36.27
C CYS A 29 -26.43 23.04 36.02
N ASP A 30 -26.79 22.28 37.07
CA ASP A 30 -27.07 20.84 37.01
C ASP A 30 -25.95 20.04 36.30
N ILE A 31 -24.71 20.36 36.64
CA ILE A 31 -23.53 19.68 36.09
C ILE A 31 -22.84 18.86 37.18
N LYS A 32 -22.37 17.67 36.83
CA LYS A 32 -21.51 16.88 37.72
C LYS A 32 -20.10 17.45 37.67
N ALA A 33 -19.65 18.05 38.77
CA ALA A 33 -18.32 18.62 38.89
C ALA A 33 -17.47 17.86 39.92
N CYS A 34 -16.16 17.93 39.75
CA CYS A 34 -15.18 17.40 40.69
C CYS A 34 -14.00 18.38 40.75
N ILE A 35 -13.47 18.61 41.94
CA ILE A 35 -12.28 19.42 42.16
C ILE A 35 -11.28 18.64 43.03
N ILE A 36 -10.01 18.70 42.62
CA ILE A 36 -8.87 18.14 43.35
C ILE A 36 -7.90 19.29 43.59
N VAL A 37 -7.68 19.65 44.84
CA VAL A 37 -6.79 20.76 45.24
C VAL A 37 -5.55 20.19 45.91
N TYR A 38 -4.38 20.46 45.34
CA TYR A 38 -3.09 20.08 45.91
C TYR A 38 -2.50 21.26 46.69
N GLY A 39 -2.28 21.09 47.98
CA GLY A 39 -1.62 22.08 48.84
C GLY A 39 -0.10 21.84 48.90
N PRO A 40 0.74 22.89 48.86
CA PRO A 40 2.21 22.74 48.88
C PRO A 40 2.79 22.16 50.19
N LYS A 41 1.98 22.06 51.25
CA LYS A 41 2.37 21.50 52.56
C LYS A 41 1.47 20.35 53.00
N GLU A 42 0.58 19.88 52.12
CA GLU A 42 -0.40 18.85 52.43
C GLU A 42 -0.02 17.54 51.72
N PRO A 43 0.11 16.41 52.46
CA PRO A 43 0.54 15.15 51.87
C PRO A 43 -0.55 14.48 50.99
N LYS A 44 -1.80 14.97 51.06
CA LYS A 44 -2.93 14.47 50.29
C LYS A 44 -3.73 15.64 49.74
N PRO A 45 -4.28 15.53 48.52
CA PRO A 45 -5.14 16.57 47.99
C PRO A 45 -6.50 16.60 48.69
N VAL A 46 -7.09 17.79 48.73
CA VAL A 46 -8.51 17.96 49.08
C VAL A 46 -9.34 17.62 47.83
N VAL A 47 -10.26 16.67 47.95
CA VAL A 47 -11.09 16.19 46.84
C VAL A 47 -12.55 16.46 47.14
N TRP A 48 -13.29 17.07 46.21
CA TRP A 48 -14.73 17.21 46.31
C TRP A 48 -15.41 16.82 44.99
N PRO A 49 -16.57 16.15 44.99
CA PRO A 49 -17.23 15.54 46.14
C PRO A 49 -16.45 14.33 46.67
N PHE A 50 -16.68 13.91 47.92
CA PHE A 50 -15.92 12.80 48.51
C PHE A 50 -16.50 11.43 48.10
N GLY A 51 -15.62 10.42 48.01
CA GLY A 51 -16.03 9.03 47.76
C GLY A 51 -16.23 8.68 46.28
N SER A 52 -17.20 7.82 46.01
CA SER A 52 -17.45 7.22 44.68
C SER A 52 -17.87 8.25 43.62
N GLU A 53 -18.42 9.39 44.04
CA GLU A 53 -18.93 10.39 43.13
C GLU A 53 -17.83 11.15 42.39
N ALA A 54 -16.75 11.58 43.08
CA ALA A 54 -15.57 12.13 42.41
C ALA A 54 -14.92 11.11 41.49
N HIS A 55 -14.83 9.85 41.92
CA HIS A 55 -14.26 8.78 41.10
C HIS A 55 -15.04 8.57 39.81
N ARG A 56 -16.38 8.60 39.87
CA ARG A 56 -17.25 8.48 38.69
C ARG A 56 -17.03 9.62 37.69
N VAL A 57 -16.96 10.86 38.17
CA VAL A 57 -16.73 12.03 37.30
C VAL A 57 -15.36 11.94 36.63
N LEU A 58 -14.32 11.58 37.39
CA LEU A 58 -12.96 11.41 36.87
C LEU A 58 -12.87 10.27 35.84
N THR A 59 -13.46 9.12 36.13
CA THR A 59 -13.45 7.97 35.23
C THR A 59 -14.20 8.29 33.93
N GLN A 60 -15.35 8.95 34.00
CA GLN A 60 -16.09 9.37 32.81
C GLN A 60 -15.29 10.39 31.99
N PHE A 61 -14.61 11.32 32.64
CA PHE A 61 -13.75 12.30 31.98
C PHE A 61 -12.55 11.63 31.29
N ILE A 62 -11.86 10.71 31.97
CA ILE A 62 -10.73 9.96 31.42
C ILE A 62 -11.16 9.08 30.23
N ALA A 63 -12.34 8.43 30.33
CA ALA A 63 -12.89 7.65 29.22
C ALA A 63 -13.11 8.54 27.98
N LYS A 64 -13.73 9.71 28.15
CA LYS A 64 -13.91 10.69 27.05
C LYS A 64 -12.59 11.18 26.48
N LEU A 65 -11.57 11.44 27.32
CA LEU A 65 -10.23 11.81 26.85
C LEU A 65 -9.55 10.69 26.05
N ARG A 66 -9.77 9.42 26.43
CA ARG A 66 -9.27 8.25 25.69
C ARG A 66 -9.96 8.11 24.34
N GLU A 67 -11.28 8.27 24.30
CA GLU A 67 -12.06 8.27 23.05
C GLU A 67 -11.54 9.34 22.09
N LEU A 68 -11.32 10.57 22.58
CA LEU A 68 -10.75 11.65 21.76
C LEU A 68 -9.35 11.32 21.22
N ARG A 69 -8.49 10.66 22.01
CA ARG A 69 -7.16 10.22 21.54
C ARG A 69 -7.25 9.13 20.47
N ILE A 70 -8.14 8.15 20.64
CA ILE A 70 -8.33 7.06 19.67
C ILE A 70 -8.90 7.62 18.36
N LEU A 71 -9.86 8.56 18.43
CA LEU A 71 -10.42 9.21 17.25
C LEU A 71 -9.39 10.05 16.50
N LEU A 72 -8.54 10.79 17.21
CA LEU A 72 -7.48 11.58 16.57
C LEU A 72 -6.45 10.67 15.87
N LEU A 73 -6.05 9.57 16.51
CA LEU A 73 -5.16 8.58 15.92
C LEU A 73 -5.81 7.89 14.71
N ALA A 74 -7.08 7.50 14.80
CA ALA A 74 -7.81 6.89 13.69
C ALA A 74 -7.92 7.85 12.49
N GLN A 75 -8.19 9.14 12.73
CA GLN A 75 -8.19 10.16 11.66
C GLN A 75 -6.80 10.31 11.01
N PHE A 76 -5.73 10.30 11.82
CA PHE A 76 -4.37 10.39 11.32
C PHE A 76 -4.00 9.16 10.48
N ILE A 77 -4.33 7.96 10.95
CA ILE A 77 -4.14 6.69 10.22
C ILE A 77 -4.93 6.70 8.91
N ALA A 78 -6.19 7.14 8.92
CA ALA A 78 -7.01 7.21 7.72
C ALA A 78 -6.40 8.18 6.68
N LYS A 79 -5.94 9.36 7.11
CA LYS A 79 -5.25 10.32 6.23
C LYS A 79 -3.94 9.76 5.67
N LEU A 80 -3.15 9.08 6.50
CA LEU A 80 -1.93 8.38 6.08
C LEU A 80 -2.22 7.29 5.05
N HIS A 81 -3.29 6.52 5.22
CA HIS A 81 -3.69 5.48 4.28
C HIS A 81 -4.07 6.06 2.92
N VAL A 82 -4.86 7.14 2.89
CA VAL A 82 -5.22 7.84 1.64
C VAL A 82 -3.97 8.39 0.96
N LEU A 83 -3.04 8.97 1.73
CA LEU A 83 -1.77 9.47 1.19
C LEU A 83 -0.92 8.34 0.59
N ALA A 84 -0.84 7.19 1.27
CA ALA A 84 -0.11 6.03 0.79
C ALA A 84 -0.69 5.49 -0.53
N GLN A 85 -2.03 5.41 -0.65
CA GLN A 85 -2.68 5.03 -1.90
C GLN A 85 -2.39 6.03 -3.03
N PHE A 86 -2.41 7.33 -2.73
CA PHE A 86 -2.08 8.36 -3.72
C PHE A 86 -0.64 8.23 -4.20
N ILE A 87 0.31 8.02 -3.29
CA ILE A 87 1.73 7.80 -3.61
C ILE A 87 1.90 6.55 -4.46
N ALA A 88 1.27 5.42 -4.08
CA ALA A 88 1.33 4.18 -4.84
C ALA A 88 0.81 4.37 -6.27
N LYS A 89 -0.35 5.03 -6.44
CA LYS A 89 -0.93 5.34 -7.75
C LYS A 89 -0.08 6.31 -8.57
N PHE A 90 0.55 7.29 -7.92
CA PHE A 90 1.43 8.24 -8.60
C PHE A 90 2.71 7.58 -9.11
N ILE A 91 3.31 6.68 -8.32
CA ILE A 91 4.47 5.88 -8.73
C ILE A 91 4.11 4.97 -9.90
N ASP A 92 2.96 4.28 -9.82
CA ASP A 92 2.46 3.40 -10.89
C ASP A 92 2.20 4.18 -12.19
N LYS A 93 1.56 5.36 -12.11
CA LYS A 93 1.22 6.17 -13.29
C LYS A 93 2.41 6.91 -13.92
N LYS A 94 3.35 7.42 -13.11
CA LYS A 94 4.54 8.10 -13.64
C LYS A 94 5.51 7.12 -14.29
N MET A 95 5.44 5.86 -13.92
CA MET A 95 6.09 4.77 -14.62
C MET A 95 5.23 4.31 -15.81
N MET A 96 5.47 4.87 -17.00
CA MET A 96 5.82 3.95 -18.08
C MET A 96 7.13 3.33 -17.62
N ASN A 97 7.01 2.19 -16.96
CA ASN A 97 8.14 1.48 -16.39
C ASN A 97 9.17 1.33 -17.52
N GLN A 98 10.39 1.81 -17.28
CA GLN A 98 11.51 1.57 -18.21
C GLN A 98 11.59 0.09 -18.54
N GLU A 99 11.22 -0.78 -17.60
CA GLU A 99 11.00 -2.20 -17.80
C GLU A 99 9.98 -2.53 -18.90
N GLY A 100 8.82 -1.88 -18.96
CA GLY A 100 7.82 -2.05 -20.01
C GLY A 100 8.35 -1.61 -21.39
N PHE A 101 9.03 -0.46 -21.44
CA PHE A 101 9.69 0.00 -22.67
C PHE A 101 10.78 -0.98 -23.13
N MET A 102 11.63 -1.44 -22.21
CA MET A 102 12.69 -2.40 -22.50
C MET A 102 12.15 -3.76 -22.91
N ARG A 103 11.07 -4.26 -22.28
CA ARG A 103 10.39 -5.50 -22.69
C ARG A 103 9.87 -5.41 -24.13
N GLN A 104 9.27 -4.29 -24.51
CA GLN A 104 8.81 -4.06 -25.88
C GLN A 104 9.97 -4.04 -26.87
N HIS A 105 11.09 -3.40 -26.51
CA HIS A 105 12.27 -3.33 -27.36
C HIS A 105 12.95 -4.70 -27.53
N ILE A 106 13.05 -5.49 -26.45
CA ILE A 106 13.55 -6.86 -26.48
C ILE A 106 12.68 -7.74 -27.40
N ALA A 107 11.35 -7.59 -27.35
CA ALA A 107 10.44 -8.34 -28.21
C ALA A 107 10.69 -8.02 -29.70
N LYS A 108 10.82 -6.73 -30.05
CA LYS A 108 11.14 -6.30 -31.42
C LYS A 108 12.50 -6.84 -31.90
N LEU A 109 13.53 -6.78 -31.06
CA LEU A 109 14.85 -7.31 -31.43
C LEU A 109 14.81 -8.83 -31.67
N ARG A 110 14.08 -9.58 -30.85
CA ARG A 110 13.89 -11.03 -31.05
C ARG A 110 13.17 -11.36 -32.35
N GLU A 111 12.17 -10.57 -32.72
CA GLU A 111 11.47 -10.70 -34.00
C GLU A 111 12.43 -10.47 -35.18
N HIS A 112 13.28 -9.45 -35.10
CA HIS A 112 14.30 -9.19 -36.12
C HIS A 112 15.32 -10.33 -36.24
N VAL A 113 15.77 -10.89 -35.12
CA VAL A 113 16.68 -12.06 -35.13
C VAL A 113 16.00 -13.26 -35.80
N GLY A 114 14.77 -13.60 -35.39
CA GLY A 114 14.04 -14.73 -35.99
C GLY A 114 13.75 -14.55 -37.48
N LYS A 115 13.53 -13.31 -37.93
CA LYS A 115 13.38 -13.00 -39.36
C LYS A 115 14.68 -13.27 -40.12
N HIS A 116 15.81 -12.76 -39.64
CA HIS A 116 17.11 -12.97 -40.28
C HIS A 116 17.54 -14.45 -40.26
N GLU A 117 17.27 -15.19 -39.19
CA GLU A 117 17.51 -16.64 -39.14
C GLU A 117 16.69 -17.41 -40.18
N ARG A 118 15.45 -16.98 -40.45
CA ARG A 118 14.62 -17.57 -41.50
C ARG A 118 15.16 -17.27 -42.89
N GLU A 119 15.49 -16.00 -43.17
CA GLU A 119 16.10 -15.58 -44.43
C GLU A 119 17.42 -16.32 -44.69
N ASN A 120 18.25 -16.48 -43.65
CA ASN A 120 19.51 -17.20 -43.76
C ASN A 120 19.30 -18.69 -44.06
N ARG A 121 18.36 -19.36 -43.37
CA ARG A 121 18.03 -20.76 -43.66
C ARG A 121 17.49 -20.98 -45.07
N GLU A 122 16.70 -20.05 -45.60
CA GLU A 122 16.22 -20.10 -46.97
C GLU A 122 17.38 -19.97 -47.98
N LEU A 123 18.32 -19.06 -47.73
CA LEU A 123 19.51 -18.90 -48.57
C LEU A 123 20.43 -20.12 -48.52
N GLU A 124 20.71 -20.66 -47.32
CA GLU A 124 21.51 -21.88 -47.15
C GLU A 124 20.88 -23.07 -47.86
N SER A 125 19.56 -23.27 -47.68
CA SER A 125 18.82 -24.32 -48.39
C SER A 125 18.85 -24.12 -49.91
N SER A 126 18.75 -22.88 -50.38
CA SER A 126 18.84 -22.58 -51.82
C SER A 126 20.24 -22.82 -52.38
N LEU A 127 21.29 -22.56 -51.60
CA LEU A 127 22.68 -22.81 -52.00
C LEU A 127 22.97 -24.30 -52.07
N LEU A 128 22.57 -25.06 -51.04
CA LEU A 128 22.69 -26.52 -51.00
C LEU A 128 21.96 -27.18 -52.18
N LEU A 129 20.74 -26.74 -52.48
CA LEU A 129 20.00 -27.22 -53.64
C LEU A 129 20.75 -26.95 -54.95
N ARG A 130 21.25 -25.71 -55.13
CA ARG A 130 22.00 -25.33 -56.33
C ARG A 130 23.27 -26.16 -56.49
N GLU A 131 24.04 -26.33 -55.41
CA GLU A 131 25.26 -27.14 -55.43
C GLU A 131 24.96 -28.60 -55.76
N GLY A 132 23.90 -29.16 -55.16
CA GLY A 132 23.45 -30.54 -55.41
C GLY A 132 23.05 -30.77 -56.86
N LEU A 133 22.35 -29.81 -57.48
CA LEU A 133 21.99 -29.86 -58.90
C LEU A 133 23.21 -29.84 -59.82
N VAL A 134 24.21 -28.99 -59.51
CA VAL A 134 25.46 -28.91 -60.30
C VAL A 134 26.29 -30.19 -60.16
N ARG A 135 26.42 -30.71 -58.94
CA ARG A 135 27.25 -31.89 -58.64
C ARG A 135 26.53 -33.22 -58.89
N LYS A 136 25.23 -33.20 -59.16
CA LYS A 136 24.33 -34.37 -59.18
C LYS A 136 24.42 -35.21 -57.89
N ASN A 137 24.78 -34.57 -56.79
CA ASN A 137 24.97 -35.19 -55.49
C ASN A 137 24.85 -34.14 -54.39
N ILE A 138 24.08 -34.42 -53.35
CA ILE A 138 23.96 -33.53 -52.17
C ILE A 138 24.95 -34.04 -51.12
N PRO A 139 25.79 -33.16 -50.52
CA PRO A 139 26.70 -33.55 -49.44
C PRO A 139 25.93 -34.09 -48.23
N THR A 140 26.64 -34.74 -47.29
CA THR A 140 26.04 -35.20 -46.03
C THR A 140 25.52 -33.99 -45.25
N VAL A 141 24.20 -33.90 -45.09
CA VAL A 141 23.49 -32.83 -44.39
C VAL A 141 22.87 -33.32 -43.09
N SER A 142 22.68 -32.42 -42.14
CA SER A 142 21.95 -32.68 -40.90
C SER A 142 20.45 -32.87 -41.16
N ILE A 143 19.74 -33.45 -40.18
CA ILE A 143 18.28 -33.66 -40.25
C ILE A 143 17.54 -32.32 -40.41
N GLU A 144 18.03 -31.24 -39.80
CA GLU A 144 17.40 -29.92 -39.87
C GLU A 144 17.55 -29.28 -41.25
N GLU A 145 18.74 -29.39 -41.85
CA GLU A 145 19.01 -28.95 -43.22
C GLU A 145 18.23 -29.78 -44.24
N ALA A 146 18.16 -31.10 -44.06
CA ALA A 146 17.37 -31.99 -44.92
C ALA A 146 15.88 -31.62 -44.88
N THR A 147 15.34 -31.33 -43.69
CA THR A 147 13.95 -30.91 -43.52
C THR A 147 13.67 -29.58 -44.23
N SER A 148 14.57 -28.61 -44.07
CA SER A 148 14.47 -27.29 -44.71
C SER A 148 14.54 -27.40 -46.23
N LEU A 149 15.44 -28.26 -46.75
CA LEU A 149 15.57 -28.56 -48.17
C LEU A 149 14.34 -29.25 -48.74
N CYS A 150 13.78 -30.26 -48.06
CA CYS A 150 12.55 -30.92 -48.49
C CYS A 150 11.41 -29.91 -48.67
N TRP A 151 11.18 -29.04 -47.68
CA TRP A 151 10.17 -27.99 -47.79
C TRP A 151 10.42 -27.04 -48.96
N LEU A 152 11.67 -26.61 -49.16
CA LEU A 152 12.04 -25.70 -50.24
C LEU A 152 11.83 -26.35 -51.63
N ILE A 153 12.24 -27.61 -51.79
CA ILE A 153 12.07 -28.38 -53.02
C ILE A 153 10.58 -28.52 -53.33
N ASP A 154 9.77 -28.92 -52.36
CA ASP A 154 8.33 -29.09 -52.53
C ASP A 154 7.65 -27.77 -52.96
N THR A 155 8.04 -26.67 -52.31
CA THR A 155 7.58 -25.32 -52.66
C THR A 155 7.98 -24.92 -54.09
N LYS A 156 9.24 -25.17 -54.50
CA LYS A 156 9.71 -24.82 -55.85
C LYS A 156 9.11 -25.73 -56.92
N LEU A 157 8.94 -27.02 -56.65
CA LEU A 157 8.28 -27.97 -57.55
C LEU A 157 6.84 -27.53 -57.81
N LYS A 158 6.09 -27.19 -56.76
CA LYS A 158 4.73 -26.68 -56.90
C LYS A 158 4.65 -25.46 -57.82
N LEU A 159 5.55 -24.49 -57.65
CA LEU A 159 5.64 -23.32 -58.53
C LEU A 159 5.97 -23.66 -59.98
N VAL A 160 6.74 -24.72 -60.23
CA VAL A 160 7.01 -25.19 -61.60
C VAL A 160 5.77 -25.84 -62.19
N TYR A 161 5.11 -26.73 -61.45
CA TYR A 161 3.87 -27.38 -61.87
C TYR A 161 2.80 -26.35 -62.24
N ASP A 162 2.59 -25.36 -61.39
CA ASP A 162 1.61 -24.29 -61.60
C ASP A 162 1.93 -23.40 -62.83
N ARG A 163 3.20 -23.34 -63.27
CA ARG A 163 3.60 -22.60 -64.49
C ARG A 163 3.52 -23.43 -65.76
N THR A 164 3.54 -24.75 -65.63
CA THR A 164 3.52 -25.69 -66.75
C THR A 164 2.13 -26.28 -67.02
N ALA A 165 1.16 -26.00 -66.15
CA ALA A 165 -0.27 -26.27 -66.33
C ALA A 165 -0.98 -25.10 -67.03
#